data_AF-A0A6B3RNT7-F1
#
_entry.id   AF-A0A6B3RNT7-F1
#
_cell.length_a   1.000
_cell.length_b   1.000
_cell.length_c   1.000
_cell.angle_alpha   90.00
_cell.angle_beta   90.00
_cell.angle_gamma   90.00
#
_symmetry.space_group_name_H-M   'P 1'
#
loop_
_entity.id
_entity.type
_entity.pdbx_description
1 polymer ?
#
loop_
_entity_poly.entity_id
_entity_poly.type
_entity_poly.pdbx_seq_one_letter_code
_entity_poly.pdbx_strand_id
1 'polypeptide(L)'
;MSGDLPEYYFRIRENGAAVFRVDTENRQRRIEMEEIAVANVRNGNIKPHGERKLTPEETALITDWIARRSEVLAQRDVDDIHRAVDHLNLVTHWAQSRASEAQLEEVTDSLLLAMHDLRTVLVRKKAERLMKEQPEAE
;
A
#
# COMPACT_ATOMS: atom_id res chain seq x y z
N MET A 1 -31.82 -6.43 7.62
CA MET A 1 -30.44 -6.27 7.09
C MET A 1 -30.05 -7.46 6.23
N SER A 2 -30.91 -7.84 5.28
CA SER A 2 -30.68 -8.92 4.32
C SER A 2 -30.86 -8.34 2.92
N GLY A 3 -30.08 -7.30 2.61
CA GLY A 3 -30.04 -6.67 1.29
C GLY A 3 -28.67 -6.96 0.70
N ASP A 4 -28.67 -7.69 -0.42
CA ASP A 4 -27.57 -8.06 -1.31
C ASP A 4 -26.16 -7.90 -0.74
N LEU A 5 -25.71 -8.97 -0.07
CA LEU A 5 -24.28 -9.12 0.22
C LEU A 5 -23.55 -9.46 -1.09
N PRO A 6 -22.30 -8.97 -1.26
CA PRO A 6 -21.51 -9.30 -2.44
C PRO A 6 -21.20 -10.79 -2.46
N GLU A 7 -21.19 -11.39 -3.66
CA GLU A 7 -20.86 -12.80 -3.86
C GLU A 7 -19.42 -13.14 -3.40
N TYR A 8 -18.52 -12.16 -3.47
CA TYR A 8 -17.12 -12.30 -3.05
C TYR A 8 -16.73 -11.21 -2.04
N TYR A 9 -15.97 -11.62 -1.03
CA TYR A 9 -15.40 -10.72 -0.02
C TYR A 9 -13.88 -10.87 0.04
N PHE A 10 -13.17 -9.74 -0.07
CA PHE A 10 -11.71 -9.69 0.01
C PHE A 10 -11.27 -9.14 1.36
N ARG A 11 -10.78 -10.02 2.22
CA ARG A 11 -10.20 -9.63 3.51
C ARG A 11 -8.76 -9.17 3.31
N ILE A 12 -8.54 -7.87 3.38
CA ILE A 12 -7.21 -7.25 3.22
C ILE A 12 -6.21 -7.84 4.22
N ARG A 13 -5.02 -8.12 3.72
CA ARG A 13 -3.81 -8.47 4.46
C ARG A 13 -2.70 -7.50 4.04
N GLU A 14 -1.57 -7.55 4.73
CA GLU A 14 -0.41 -6.69 4.45
C GLU A 14 0.01 -6.72 2.97
N ASN A 15 0.04 -7.91 2.35
CA ASN A 15 0.52 -8.11 0.97
C ASN A 15 -0.57 -8.57 -0.01
N GLY A 16 -1.85 -8.37 0.32
CA GLY A 16 -2.95 -8.70 -0.58
C GLY A 16 -4.24 -9.00 0.16
N ALA A 17 -4.88 -10.14 -0.11
CA ALA A 17 -6.12 -10.51 0.55
C ALA A 17 -6.34 -12.02 0.62
N ALA A 18 -7.08 -12.47 1.64
CA ALA A 18 -7.81 -13.73 1.55
C ALA A 18 -9.16 -13.46 0.88
N VAL A 19 -9.52 -14.31 -0.07
CA VAL A 19 -10.72 -14.19 -0.90
C VAL A 19 -11.73 -15.21 -0.41
N PHE A 20 -12.94 -14.76 -0.12
CA PHE A 20 -14.03 -15.58 0.34
C PHE A 20 -15.19 -15.51 -0.65
N ARG A 21 -15.81 -16.66 -0.92
CA ARG A 21 -17.15 -16.72 -1.50
C ARG A 21 -18.16 -16.61 -0.36
N VAL A 22 -19.14 -15.73 -0.50
CA VAL A 22 -20.15 -15.45 0.51
C VAL A 22 -21.42 -16.21 0.13
N ASP A 23 -21.90 -17.08 1.03
CA ASP A 23 -23.18 -17.77 0.89
C ASP A 23 -24.17 -17.22 1.92
N THR A 24 -25.35 -16.86 1.44
CA THR A 24 -26.44 -16.26 2.24
C THR A 24 -27.76 -17.03 2.12
N GLU A 25 -27.80 -18.09 1.31
CA GLU A 25 -29.01 -18.86 1.01
C GLU A 25 -29.24 -20.05 1.96
N ASN A 26 -28.50 -20.13 3.06
CA ASN A 26 -28.73 -21.18 4.04
C ASN A 26 -30.07 -20.96 4.78
N ARG A 27 -30.73 -22.07 5.16
CA ARG A 27 -32.04 -22.07 5.85
C ARG A 27 -32.06 -21.27 7.17
N GLN A 28 -30.89 -20.93 7.70
CA GLN A 28 -30.72 -20.24 8.98
C GLN A 28 -30.46 -18.72 8.84
N ARG A 29 -30.42 -18.17 7.62
CA ARG A 29 -30.07 -16.75 7.34
C ARG A 29 -28.71 -16.34 7.94
N ARG A 30 -27.76 -17.27 8.00
CA ARG A 30 -26.39 -17.02 8.47
C ARG A 30 -25.50 -16.73 7.28
N ILE A 31 -24.61 -15.75 7.43
CA ILE A 31 -23.58 -15.49 6.42
C ILE A 31 -22.51 -16.55 6.58
N GLU A 32 -22.34 -17.40 5.57
CA GLU A 32 -21.23 -18.32 5.46
C GLU A 32 -20.17 -17.73 4.51
N MET A 33 -18.90 -17.93 4.85
CA MET A 33 -17.77 -17.46 4.06
C MET A 33 -16.82 -18.62 3.85
N GLU A 34 -16.69 -19.07 2.61
CA GLU A 34 -15.75 -20.11 2.22
C GLU A 34 -14.51 -19.43 1.65
N GLU A 35 -13.33 -19.67 2.24
CA GLU A 35 -12.08 -19.17 1.67
C GLU A 35 -11.78 -19.92 0.37
N ILE A 36 -11.63 -19.18 -0.73
CA ILE A 36 -11.40 -19.77 -2.06
C ILE A 36 -9.96 -19.59 -2.53
N ALA A 37 -9.29 -18.51 -2.08
CA ALA A 37 -7.93 -18.21 -2.48
C ALA A 37 -7.26 -17.18 -1.56
N VAL A 38 -5.94 -17.06 -1.70
CA VAL A 38 -5.13 -15.94 -1.24
C VAL A 38 -4.52 -15.24 -2.45
N ALA A 39 -4.77 -13.95 -2.56
CA ALA A 39 -4.25 -13.07 -3.60
C ALA A 39 -3.08 -12.24 -3.06
N ASN A 40 -2.00 -12.13 -3.83
CA ASN A 40 -0.86 -11.28 -3.53
C ASN A 40 -0.82 -10.08 -4.47
N VAL A 41 -0.89 -8.86 -3.93
CA VAL A 41 -0.94 -7.63 -4.75
C VAL A 41 0.43 -7.17 -5.24
N ARG A 42 1.52 -7.64 -4.62
CA ARG A 42 2.89 -7.25 -5.02
C ARG A 42 3.33 -7.95 -6.31
N ASN A 43 2.98 -9.22 -6.48
CA ASN A 43 3.40 -10.02 -7.64
C ASN A 43 2.26 -10.60 -8.47
N GLY A 44 1.01 -10.40 -8.06
CA GLY A 44 -0.17 -10.91 -8.77
C GLY A 44 -0.47 -12.39 -8.53
N ASN A 45 0.30 -13.08 -7.68
CA ASN A 45 0.09 -14.51 -7.46
C ASN A 45 -1.24 -14.78 -6.76
N ILE A 46 -2.02 -15.71 -7.33
CA ILE A 46 -3.26 -16.22 -6.76
C ILE A 46 -3.03 -17.67 -6.35
N LYS A 47 -3.21 -17.96 -5.07
CA LYS A 47 -3.09 -19.32 -4.51
C LYS A 47 -4.47 -19.82 -4.11
N PRO A 48 -5.04 -20.83 -4.79
CA PRO A 48 -6.30 -21.44 -4.36
C PRO A 48 -6.19 -22.01 -2.94
N HIS A 49 -7.31 -22.02 -2.21
CA HIS A 49 -7.39 -22.60 -0.88
C HIS A 49 -7.57 -24.13 -0.96
N GLY A 50 -6.69 -24.89 -0.30
CA GLY A 50 -6.72 -26.35 -0.31
C GLY A 50 -6.49 -26.94 -1.71
N GLU A 51 -7.28 -27.95 -2.08
CA GLU A 51 -7.23 -28.62 -3.40
C GLU A 51 -8.21 -28.02 -4.43
N ARG A 52 -8.88 -26.91 -4.09
CA ARG A 52 -9.85 -26.27 -4.97
C ARG A 52 -9.18 -25.76 -6.25
N LYS A 53 -9.86 -25.94 -7.38
CA LYS A 53 -9.54 -25.25 -8.63
C LYS A 53 -10.45 -24.03 -8.77
N LEU A 54 -9.85 -22.88 -9.01
CA LEU A 54 -10.60 -21.66 -9.30
C LEU A 54 -11.24 -21.74 -10.68
N THR A 55 -12.44 -21.18 -10.81
CA THR A 55 -13.06 -21.02 -12.13
C THR A 55 -12.39 -19.87 -12.90
N PRO A 56 -12.57 -19.79 -14.23
CA PRO A 56 -12.11 -18.65 -15.01
C PRO A 56 -12.68 -17.32 -14.50
N GLU A 57 -13.94 -17.31 -14.07
CA GLU A 57 -14.63 -16.12 -13.54
C GLU A 57 -14.02 -15.70 -12.19
N GLU A 58 -13.79 -16.63 -11.28
CA GLU A 58 -13.13 -16.36 -10.00
C GLU A 58 -11.70 -15.81 -10.23
N THR A 59 -10.98 -16.37 -11.19
CA THR A 59 -9.62 -15.94 -11.53
C THR A 59 -9.62 -14.51 -12.10
N ALA A 60 -10.54 -14.20 -13.00
CA ALA A 60 -10.69 -12.85 -13.56
C ALA A 60 -11.05 -11.84 -12.47
N LEU A 61 -12.02 -12.18 -11.61
CA LEU A 61 -12.46 -11.34 -10.50
C LEU A 61 -11.33 -11.02 -9.51
N ILE A 62 -10.51 -12.00 -9.16
CA ILE A 62 -9.36 -11.79 -8.27
C ILE A 62 -8.29 -10.93 -8.96
N THR A 63 -8.04 -11.15 -10.25
CA THR A 63 -7.07 -10.37 -11.03
C THR A 63 -7.48 -8.90 -11.13
N ASP A 64 -8.74 -8.61 -11.43
CA ASP A 64 -9.29 -7.26 -11.47
C ASP A 64 -9.27 -6.57 -10.10
N TRP A 65 -9.48 -7.34 -9.04
CA TRP A 65 -9.34 -6.82 -7.68
C TRP A 65 -7.89 -6.47 -7.37
N ILE A 66 -6.91 -7.30 -7.77
CA ILE A 66 -5.49 -7.01 -7.59
C ILE A 66 -5.12 -5.71 -8.34
N ALA A 67 -5.53 -5.56 -9.59
CA ALA A 67 -5.21 -4.37 -10.39
C ALA A 67 -5.72 -3.07 -9.73
N ARG A 68 -7.02 -3.03 -9.37
CA ARG A 68 -7.61 -1.89 -8.67
C ARG A 68 -6.94 -1.63 -7.31
N ARG A 69 -6.57 -2.70 -6.60
CA ARG A 69 -5.91 -2.55 -5.30
C ARG A 69 -4.51 -1.96 -5.46
N SER A 70 -3.77 -2.36 -6.48
CA SER A 70 -2.44 -1.82 -6.78
C SER A 70 -2.49 -0.33 -7.12
N GLU A 71 -3.51 0.12 -7.88
CA GLU A 71 -3.72 1.55 -8.14
C GLU A 71 -3.97 2.35 -6.85
N VAL A 72 -4.85 1.85 -5.98
CA VAL A 72 -5.11 2.47 -4.68
C VAL A 72 -3.86 2.53 -3.80
N LEU A 73 -3.04 1.48 -3.82
CA LEU A 73 -1.79 1.46 -3.06
C LEU A 73 -0.78 2.47 -3.62
N ALA A 74 -0.61 2.54 -4.94
CA ALA A 74 0.27 3.53 -5.57
C ALA A 74 -0.16 4.97 -5.24
N GLN A 75 -1.46 5.24 -5.19
CA GLN A 75 -1.98 6.54 -4.81
C GLN A 75 -1.68 6.86 -3.33
N ARG A 76 -1.83 5.87 -2.45
CA ARG A 76 -1.47 6.01 -1.02
C ARG A 76 0.02 6.21 -0.80
N ASP A 77 0.87 5.54 -1.57
CA ASP A 77 2.33 5.70 -1.48
C ASP A 77 2.70 7.17 -1.73
N VAL A 78 2.08 7.81 -2.73
CA VAL A 78 2.29 9.25 -3.01
C VAL A 78 1.79 10.11 -1.84
N ASP A 79 0.61 9.82 -1.29
CA ASP A 79 0.08 10.55 -0.14
C ASP A 79 0.94 10.39 1.11
N ASP A 80 1.56 9.23 1.33
CA ASP A 80 2.48 8.99 2.44
C ASP A 80 3.76 9.83 2.31
N ILE A 81 4.25 10.06 1.09
CA ILE A 81 5.37 10.98 0.86
C ILE A 81 4.97 12.43 1.16
N HIS A 82 3.76 12.86 0.80
CA HIS A 82 3.26 14.18 1.19
C HIS A 82 3.15 14.32 2.72
N ARG A 83 2.63 13.29 3.41
CA ARG A 83 2.59 13.25 4.88
C ARG A 83 3.99 13.33 5.50
N ALA A 84 5.00 12.71 4.90
CA ALA A 84 6.38 12.82 5.37
C ALA A 84 6.91 14.26 5.28
N VAL A 85 6.60 14.99 4.20
CA VAL A 85 6.94 16.41 4.07
C VAL A 85 6.27 17.24 5.16
N ASP A 86 4.97 17.03 5.40
CA ASP A 86 4.25 17.72 6.47
C ASP A 86 4.85 17.42 7.85
N HIS A 87 5.23 16.17 8.10
CA HIS A 87 5.87 15.78 9.35
C HIS A 87 7.22 16.48 9.55
N LEU A 88 8.06 16.58 8.52
CA LEU A 88 9.34 17.32 8.59
C LEU A 88 9.12 18.81 8.87
N ASN A 89 8.08 19.41 8.30
CA ASN A 89 7.72 20.81 8.57
C ASN A 89 7.26 20.99 10.02
N LEU A 90 6.45 20.07 10.55
CA LEU A 90 6.00 20.08 11.95
C LEU A 90 7.18 19.88 12.93
N VAL A 91 8.11 18.98 12.61
CA VAL A 91 9.34 18.78 13.40
C VAL A 91 10.20 20.05 13.40
N THR A 92 10.34 20.70 12.24
CA THR A 92 11.05 21.98 12.13
C THR A 92 10.43 23.04 13.05
N HIS A 93 9.10 23.19 12.99
CA HIS A 93 8.41 24.16 13.85
C HIS A 93 8.51 23.80 15.34
N TRP A 94 8.40 22.53 15.69
CA TRP A 94 8.58 22.06 17.07
C TRP A 94 9.99 22.37 17.59
N ALA A 95 11.03 22.09 16.82
CA ALA A 95 12.43 22.38 17.18
C ALA A 95 12.66 23.87 17.43
N GLN A 96 12.01 24.74 16.64
CA GLN A 96 12.14 26.20 16.77
C GLN A 96 11.39 26.80 17.97
N SER A 97 10.26 26.23 18.35
CA SER A 97 9.29 26.91 19.24
C SER A 97 9.01 26.20 20.55
N ARG A 98 9.31 24.90 20.66
CA ARG A 98 8.85 24.04 21.76
C ARG A 98 9.89 23.07 22.31
N ALA A 99 10.89 22.68 21.53
CA ALA A 99 11.86 21.67 21.96
C ALA A 99 12.74 22.16 23.11
N SER A 100 13.01 21.28 24.07
CA SER A 100 14.04 21.51 25.10
C SER A 100 15.42 21.07 24.61
N GLU A 101 16.48 21.56 25.26
CA GLU A 101 17.87 21.20 24.92
C GLU A 101 18.10 19.69 24.98
N ALA A 102 17.63 19.01 26.03
CA ALA A 102 17.78 17.56 26.18
C ALA A 102 17.05 16.77 25.07
N GLN A 103 15.87 17.23 24.65
CA GLN A 103 15.15 16.62 23.53
C GLN A 103 15.88 16.82 22.21
N LEU A 104 16.48 18.00 21.99
CA LEU A 104 17.28 18.27 20.79
C LEU A 104 18.54 17.40 20.76
N GLU A 105 19.23 17.26 21.87
CA GLU A 105 20.41 16.38 21.98
C GLU A 105 20.06 14.92 21.63
N GLU A 106 18.90 14.43 22.08
CA GLU A 106 18.45 13.06 21.82
C GLU A 106 18.19 12.78 20.32
N VAL A 107 17.62 13.73 19.57
CA VAL A 107 17.10 13.46 18.22
C VAL A 107 17.93 14.05 17.07
N THR A 108 18.78 15.04 17.34
CA THR A 108 19.43 15.86 16.29
C THR A 108 20.25 15.02 15.31
N ASP A 109 21.18 14.20 15.79
CA ASP A 109 22.06 13.42 14.91
C ASP A 109 21.28 12.42 14.06
N SER A 110 20.28 11.76 14.66
CA SER A 110 19.41 10.82 13.95
C SER A 110 18.60 11.50 12.84
N LEU A 111 18.03 12.68 13.13
CA LEU A 111 17.29 13.46 12.14
C LEU A 111 18.20 13.95 11.00
N LEU A 112 19.39 14.49 11.33
CA LEU A 112 20.33 14.99 10.34
C LEU A 112 20.82 13.89 9.39
N LEU A 113 21.14 12.70 9.92
CA LEU A 113 21.55 11.56 9.11
C LEU A 113 20.43 11.07 8.18
N ALA A 114 19.21 10.92 8.70
CA ALA A 114 18.06 10.51 7.89
C ALA A 114 17.75 11.51 6.77
N MET A 115 17.80 12.82 7.06
CA MET A 115 17.61 13.87 6.07
C MET A 115 18.74 13.89 5.02
N HIS A 116 19.98 13.66 5.44
CA HIS A 116 21.13 13.63 4.54
C HIS A 116 21.05 12.46 3.55
N ASP A 117 20.73 11.26 4.02
CA ASP A 117 20.58 10.07 3.17
C ASP A 117 19.45 10.28 2.14
N LEU A 118 18.27 10.70 2.61
CA LEU A 118 17.13 11.01 1.73
C LEU A 118 17.49 12.07 0.68
N ARG A 119 18.14 13.17 1.10
CA ARG A 119 18.59 14.22 0.19
C ARG A 119 19.53 13.67 -0.88
N THR A 120 20.48 12.83 -0.50
CA THR A 120 21.46 12.24 -1.43
C THR A 120 20.77 11.42 -2.52
N VAL A 121 19.81 10.57 -2.13
CA VAL A 121 19.02 9.77 -3.08
C VAL A 121 18.20 10.66 -4.02
N LEU A 122 17.51 11.67 -3.49
CA LEU A 122 16.66 12.57 -4.27
C LEU A 122 17.46 13.42 -5.27
N VAL A 123 18.59 13.98 -4.84
CA VAL A 123 19.49 14.76 -5.71
C VAL A 123 20.01 13.91 -6.86
N ARG A 124 20.49 12.69 -6.58
CA ARG A 124 20.93 11.75 -7.61
C ARG A 124 19.81 11.44 -8.60
N LYS A 125 18.61 11.11 -8.12
CA LYS A 125 17.45 10.79 -8.98
C LYS A 125 17.01 11.99 -9.83
N LYS A 126 17.11 13.21 -9.31
CA LYS A 126 16.83 14.43 -10.08
C LYS A 126 17.86 14.63 -11.20
N ALA A 127 19.15 14.43 -10.92
CA ALA A 127 20.20 14.51 -11.93
C ALA A 127 20.02 13.46 -13.05
N GLU A 128 19.73 12.20 -12.69
CA GLU A 128 19.44 11.12 -13.65
C GLU A 128 18.27 11.46 -14.59
N ARG A 129 17.23 12.16 -14.11
CA ARG A 129 16.09 12.58 -14.93
C ARG A 129 16.47 13.69 -15.91
N LEU A 130 17.19 14.71 -15.44
CA LEU A 130 17.65 15.81 -16.29
C LEU A 130 18.57 15.33 -17.43
N MET A 131 19.43 14.34 -17.16
CA MET A 131 20.29 13.74 -18.18
C MET A 131 19.51 12.94 -19.24
N LYS A 132 18.36 12.35 -18.90
CA LYS A 132 17.49 11.63 -19.85
C LYS A 132 16.64 12.57 -20.71
N GLU A 133 16.34 13.76 -20.21
CA GLU A 133 15.53 14.77 -20.89
C GLU A 133 16.36 15.63 -21.86
N GLN A 134 17.69 15.63 -21.72
CA GLN A 134 18.58 16.21 -22.72
C GLN A 134 18.88 15.15 -23.79
N PRO A 135 18.40 15.30 -25.05
CA PRO A 135 18.89 14.45 -26.13
C PRO A 135 20.40 14.64 -26.24
N GLU A 136 21.13 13.54 -26.50
CA GLU A 136 22.57 13.59 -26.80
C GLU A 136 22.78 14.70 -27.82
N ALA A 137 23.47 15.77 -27.40
CA ALA A 137 23.92 16.79 -28.33
C ALA A 137 24.97 16.11 -29.22
N GLU A 138 24.59 15.81 -30.46
CA GLU A 138 25.52 15.49 -31.55
C GLU A 138 26.55 16.62 -31.74
#